data_AF-D2MPJ5-F1
#
_entry.id   AF-D2MPJ5-F1
#
_cell.length_a   1.000
_cell.length_b   1.000
_cell.length_c   1.000
_cell.angle_alpha   90.00
_cell.angle_beta   90.00
_cell.angle_gamma   90.00
#
_symmetry.space_group_name_H-M   'P 1'
#
loop_
_entity.id
_entity.type
_entity.pdbx_description
1 polymer ?
#
loop_
_entity_poly.entity_id
_entity_poly.type
_entity_poly.pdbx_seq_one_letter_code
_entity_poly.pdbx_strand_id
1 'polypeptide(L)'
;MTDYYEDRDSIQQVDRELRSYYFYLQKIERLQEKIYEIDVKLTSVGSPPIRSLEEAKYQRGTRIYSDVNLLELFEEQDELIKQKQDLIYLVSRMQKRLCRLSDEEMKLIEQRYRFKKTLRELAVVEYGGKSTMSRRLDEILIKLKNDVEF
;
A
#
# COMPACT_ATOMS: atom_id res chain seq x y z
N MET A 1 -36.53 -7.91 -7.40
CA MET A 1 -35.73 -7.59 -8.60
C MET A 1 -34.59 -6.61 -8.30
N THR A 2 -34.65 -5.90 -7.17
CA THR A 2 -33.63 -4.96 -6.66
C THR A 2 -32.40 -5.67 -6.05
N ASP A 3 -32.58 -6.76 -5.29
CA ASP A 3 -31.48 -7.50 -4.63
C ASP A 3 -30.38 -8.01 -5.57
N TYR A 4 -30.72 -8.39 -6.81
CA TYR A 4 -29.77 -8.99 -7.75
C TYR A 4 -28.74 -7.99 -8.29
N TYR A 5 -29.08 -6.70 -8.35
CA TYR A 5 -28.18 -5.65 -8.82
C TYR A 5 -27.22 -5.21 -7.72
N GLU A 6 -27.69 -5.10 -6.47
CA GLU A 6 -26.86 -4.79 -5.31
C GLU A 6 -25.77 -5.86 -5.07
N ASP A 7 -26.10 -7.14 -5.32
CA ASP A 7 -25.16 -8.24 -5.20
C ASP A 7 -24.02 -8.18 -6.23
N ARG A 8 -24.33 -7.77 -7.47
CA ARG A 8 -23.32 -7.63 -8.54
C ARG A 8 -22.40 -6.43 -8.33
N ASP A 9 -22.95 -5.31 -7.86
CA ASP A 9 -22.16 -4.09 -7.62
C ASP A 9 -21.18 -4.25 -6.45
N SER A 10 -21.59 -4.97 -5.42
CA SER A 10 -20.75 -5.28 -4.27
C SER A 10 -19.61 -6.26 -4.60
N ILE A 11 -19.86 -7.27 -5.44
CA ILE A 11 -18.79 -8.14 -5.97
C ILE A 11 -17.79 -7.34 -6.81
N GLN A 12 -18.27 -6.43 -7.68
CA GLN A 12 -17.39 -5.54 -8.45
C GLN A 12 -16.60 -4.58 -7.56
N GLN A 13 -17.17 -4.15 -6.44
CA GLN A 13 -16.45 -3.36 -5.45
C GLN A 13 -15.28 -4.15 -4.87
N VAL A 14 -15.49 -5.40 -4.44
CA VAL A 14 -14.41 -6.25 -3.94
C VAL A 14 -13.33 -6.48 -5.01
N ASP A 15 -13.71 -6.73 -6.26
CA ASP A 15 -12.76 -6.85 -7.39
C ASP A 15 -11.88 -5.60 -7.54
N ARG A 16 -12.47 -4.41 -7.46
CA ARG A 16 -11.73 -3.13 -7.51
C ARG A 16 -10.81 -2.95 -6.30
N GLU A 17 -11.30 -3.25 -5.10
CA GLU A 17 -10.50 -3.15 -3.88
C GLU A 17 -9.30 -4.10 -3.91
N LEU A 18 -9.44 -5.31 -4.46
CA LEU A 18 -8.33 -6.26 -4.64
C LEU A 18 -7.28 -5.76 -5.65
N ARG A 19 -7.70 -5.13 -6.75
CA ARG A 19 -6.76 -4.49 -7.68
C ARG A 19 -6.00 -3.36 -7.00
N SER A 20 -6.72 -2.55 -6.23
CA SER A 20 -6.14 -1.44 -5.47
C SER A 20 -5.21 -1.92 -4.35
N TYR A 21 -5.51 -3.04 -3.70
CA TYR A 21 -4.71 -3.60 -2.61
C TYR A 21 -3.24 -3.80 -2.98
N TYR A 22 -2.97 -4.50 -4.09
CA TYR A 22 -1.58 -4.72 -4.53
C TYR A 22 -0.91 -3.42 -5.01
N PHE A 23 -1.68 -2.49 -5.56
CA PHE A 23 -1.17 -1.16 -5.90
C PHE A 23 -0.80 -0.37 -4.63
N TYR A 24 -1.62 -0.44 -3.57
CA TYR A 24 -1.37 0.23 -2.30
C TYR A 24 -0.15 -0.34 -1.58
N LEU A 25 0.08 -1.65 -1.61
CA LEU A 25 1.31 -2.25 -1.09
C LEU A 25 2.56 -1.65 -1.73
N GLN A 26 2.60 -1.58 -3.07
CA GLN A 26 3.70 -0.96 -3.80
C GLN A 26 3.83 0.54 -3.51
N LYS A 27 2.70 1.25 -3.35
CA LYS A 27 2.71 2.67 -3.03
C LYS A 27 3.23 2.94 -1.62
N ILE A 28 2.93 2.08 -0.64
CA ILE A 28 3.45 2.17 0.72
C ILE A 28 4.97 2.04 0.72
N GLU A 29 5.54 1.10 -0.04
CA GLU A 29 6.99 0.94 -0.18
C GLU A 29 7.63 2.23 -0.73
N ARG A 30 7.09 2.79 -1.81
CA ARG A 30 7.57 4.05 -2.38
C ARG A 30 7.45 5.24 -1.44
N LEU A 31 6.36 5.33 -0.68
CA LEU A 31 6.20 6.38 0.33
C LEU A 31 7.23 6.22 1.45
N GLN A 32 7.52 4.99 1.85
CA GLN A 32 8.56 4.72 2.85
C GLN A 32 9.95 5.10 2.35
N GLU A 33 10.29 4.80 1.09
CA GLU A 33 11.54 5.25 0.47
C GLU A 33 11.66 6.78 0.49
N LYS A 34 10.61 7.51 0.08
CA LYS A 34 10.60 8.97 0.11
C LYS A 34 10.72 9.57 1.52
N ILE A 35 10.02 9.01 2.49
CA ILE A 35 10.12 9.44 3.90
C ILE A 35 11.57 9.27 4.38
N TYR A 36 12.20 8.14 4.04
CA TYR A 36 13.59 7.87 4.39
C TYR A 36 14.57 8.85 3.70
N GLU A 37 14.34 9.19 2.43
CA GLU A 37 15.13 10.23 1.75
C GLU A 37 15.04 11.59 2.46
N ILE A 38 13.85 11.97 2.92
CA ILE A 38 13.66 13.21 3.69
C ILE A 38 14.36 13.12 5.05
N ASP A 39 14.24 12.00 5.77
CA ASP A 39 14.95 11.78 7.03
C ASP A 39 16.47 11.93 6.87
N VAL A 40 17.04 11.38 5.80
CA VAL A 40 18.46 11.52 5.48
C VAL A 40 18.81 12.99 5.23
N LYS A 41 18.01 13.73 4.47
CA LYS A 41 18.23 15.17 4.25
C LYS A 41 18.20 15.95 5.55
N LEU A 42 17.18 15.74 6.40
CA LEU A 42 17.04 16.41 7.69
C LEU A 42 18.21 16.10 8.63
N THR A 43 18.67 14.85 8.66
CA THR A 43 19.81 14.42 9.51
C THR A 43 21.15 14.94 8.97
N SER A 44 21.29 15.07 7.64
CA SER A 44 22.51 15.55 6.98
C SER A 44 22.72 17.07 7.13
N VAL A 45 21.71 17.82 7.58
CA VAL A 45 21.83 19.24 7.99
C VAL A 45 22.45 19.38 9.40
N GLY A 46 22.96 18.29 9.98
CA GLY A 46 23.62 18.30 11.30
C GLY A 46 24.69 19.39 11.44
N SER A 47 24.70 20.05 12.60
CA SER A 47 25.63 21.14 12.94
C SER A 47 27.09 20.80 12.60
N PRO A 48 27.89 21.78 12.14
CA PRO A 48 29.32 21.56 11.88
C PRO A 48 29.99 20.92 13.10
N PRO A 49 30.86 19.90 12.91
CA PRO A 49 31.52 19.24 14.02
C PRO A 49 32.36 20.27 14.80
N ILE A 50 32.12 20.37 16.11
CA ILE A 50 32.93 21.20 17.01
C ILE A 50 34.26 20.47 17.23
N ARG A 51 35.36 20.98 16.68
CA ARG A 51 36.67 20.32 16.80
C ARG A 51 37.37 20.64 18.13
N SER A 52 36.94 21.67 18.87
CA SER A 52 37.47 21.98 20.22
C SER A 52 36.59 22.90 21.08
N LEU A 53 36.83 22.91 22.39
CA LEU A 53 36.15 23.77 23.39
C LEU A 53 36.46 25.27 23.20
N GLU A 54 37.61 25.60 22.63
CA GLU A 54 38.02 26.97 22.27
C GLU A 54 37.23 27.46 21.04
N GLU A 55 37.04 26.60 20.02
CA GLU A 55 36.27 26.91 18.80
C GLU A 55 34.78 27.13 19.09
N ALA A 56 34.22 26.41 20.07
CA ALA A 56 32.83 26.55 20.51
C ALA A 56 32.50 27.96 21.06
N LYS A 57 33.46 28.65 21.69
CA LYS A 57 33.26 30.02 22.23
C LYS A 57 33.03 31.06 21.13
N TYR A 58 33.52 30.79 19.92
CA TYR A 58 33.46 31.71 18.77
C TYR A 58 32.37 31.32 17.76
N GLN A 59 31.68 30.19 17.92
CA GLN A 59 30.45 29.87 17.19
C GLN A 59 29.27 30.72 17.70
N ARG A 60 29.34 32.04 17.46
CA ARG A 60 28.17 32.92 17.62
C ARG A 60 27.35 32.85 16.34
N GLY A 61 26.21 32.18 16.41
CA GLY A 61 25.24 32.09 15.33
C GLY A 61 25.78 31.30 14.14
N THR A 62 25.86 29.98 14.27
CA THR A 62 26.00 29.11 13.10
C THR A 62 24.79 29.36 12.22
N ARG A 63 24.93 30.24 11.23
CA ARG A 63 23.90 30.52 10.23
C ARG A 63 23.87 29.29 9.36
N ILE A 64 22.94 28.38 9.65
CA ILE A 64 22.70 27.18 8.85
C ILE A 64 22.08 27.67 7.54
N TYR A 65 22.91 28.18 6.63
CA TYR A 65 22.52 28.31 5.23
C TYR A 65 22.62 26.90 4.63
N SER A 66 21.69 26.04 4.99
CA SER A 66 21.38 24.94 4.11
C SER A 66 20.50 25.55 3.01
N ASP A 67 20.87 25.38 1.73
CA ASP A 67 19.99 25.64 0.57
C ASP A 67 18.75 24.71 0.55
N VAL A 68 18.43 24.13 1.71
CA VAL A 68 17.40 23.15 2.00
C VAL A 68 16.38 23.84 2.88
N ASN A 69 15.16 23.97 2.37
CA ASN A 69 14.04 24.50 3.15
C ASN A 69 13.57 23.43 4.15
N LEU A 70 14.11 23.48 5.36
CA LEU A 70 13.80 22.52 6.42
C LEU A 70 12.31 22.47 6.75
N LEU A 71 11.62 23.61 6.73
CA LEU A 71 10.20 23.68 7.02
C LEU A 71 9.38 22.91 5.97
N GLU A 72 9.67 23.14 4.68
CA GLU A 72 9.03 22.40 3.59
C GLU A 72 9.29 20.90 3.66
N LEU A 73 10.50 20.48 4.05
CA LEU A 73 10.81 19.05 4.22
C LEU A 73 10.01 18.40 5.36
N PHE A 74 9.83 19.10 6.49
CA PHE A 74 8.99 18.60 7.58
C PHE A 74 7.52 18.51 7.16
N GLU A 75 7.00 19.53 6.48
CA GLU A 75 5.63 19.54 5.95
C GLU A 75 5.41 18.39 4.94
N GLU A 76 6.33 18.21 3.99
CA GLU A 76 6.28 17.11 3.02
C GLU A 76 6.32 15.75 3.73
N GLN A 77 7.19 15.57 4.73
CA GLN A 77 7.28 14.34 5.49
C GLN A 77 5.97 14.01 6.22
N ASP A 78 5.37 14.99 6.90
CA ASP A 78 4.10 14.80 7.61
C ASP A 78 2.97 14.39 6.66
N GLU A 79 2.88 15.01 5.48
CA GLU A 79 1.91 14.63 4.45
C GLU A 79 2.13 13.20 3.96
N LEU A 80 3.38 12.81 3.70
CA LEU A 80 3.71 11.45 3.25
C LEU A 80 3.41 10.41 4.32
N ILE A 81 3.69 10.71 5.60
CA ILE A 81 3.37 9.82 6.73
C ILE A 81 1.85 9.63 6.82
N LYS A 82 1.07 10.71 6.74
CA LYS A 82 -0.39 10.63 6.76
C LYS A 82 -0.93 9.79 5.60
N GLN A 83 -0.49 10.07 4.37
CA GLN A 83 -0.86 9.28 3.19
C GLN A 83 -0.51 7.80 3.35
N LYS A 84 0.65 7.49 3.92
CA LYS A 84 1.08 6.12 4.18
C LYS A 84 0.17 5.43 5.20
N GLN A 85 -0.19 6.11 6.29
CA GLN A 85 -1.10 5.58 7.31
C GLN A 85 -2.49 5.27 6.73
N ASP A 86 -3.03 6.16 5.89
CA ASP A 86 -4.30 5.93 5.20
C ASP A 86 -4.26 4.69 4.30
N LEU A 87 -3.16 4.50 3.55
CA LEU A 87 -2.98 3.31 2.73
C LEU A 87 -2.82 2.03 3.56
N ILE A 88 -2.10 2.09 4.67
CA ILE A 88 -1.97 0.96 5.61
C ILE A 88 -3.33 0.53 6.14
N TYR A 89 -4.21 1.49 6.47
CA TYR A 89 -5.57 1.19 6.89
C TYR A 89 -6.36 0.42 5.81
N LEU A 90 -6.32 0.91 4.57
CA LEU A 90 -6.99 0.24 3.43
C LEU A 90 -6.45 -1.16 3.17
N VAL A 91 -5.12 -1.33 3.20
CA VAL A 91 -4.44 -2.62 3.04
C VAL A 91 -4.84 -3.56 4.17
N SER A 92 -4.81 -3.10 5.42
CA SER A 92 -5.15 -3.91 6.60
C SER A 92 -6.60 -4.40 6.56
N ARG A 93 -7.53 -3.55 6.08
CA ARG A 93 -8.94 -3.93 5.90
C ARG A 93 -9.10 -5.07 4.90
N MET A 94 -8.44 -4.99 3.75
CA MET A 94 -8.49 -6.07 2.75
C MET A 94 -7.77 -7.33 3.25
N GLN A 95 -6.62 -7.17 3.91
CA GLN A 95 -5.84 -8.29 4.41
C GLN A 95 -6.61 -9.11 5.44
N LYS A 96 -7.42 -8.48 6.31
CA LYS A 96 -8.33 -9.19 7.22
C LYS A 96 -9.32 -10.12 6.49
N ARG A 97 -9.83 -9.70 5.33
CA ARG A 97 -10.72 -10.54 4.49
C ARG A 97 -9.93 -11.68 3.83
N LEU A 98 -8.75 -11.37 3.29
CA LEU A 98 -7.88 -12.34 2.63
C LEU A 98 -7.40 -13.47 3.58
N CYS A 99 -7.18 -13.18 4.86
CA CYS A 99 -6.75 -14.18 5.85
C CYS A 99 -7.75 -15.35 6.06
N ARG A 100 -8.99 -15.25 5.55
CA ARG A 100 -10.00 -16.32 5.65
C ARG A 100 -10.05 -17.23 4.42
N LEU A 101 -9.28 -16.90 3.39
CA LEU A 101 -9.13 -17.74 2.21
C LEU A 101 -8.26 -18.95 2.54
N SER A 102 -8.53 -20.08 1.89
CA SER A 102 -7.58 -21.19 1.91
C SER A 102 -6.33 -20.84 1.11
N ASP A 103 -5.24 -21.60 1.29
CA ASP A 103 -3.99 -21.39 0.54
C ASP A 103 -4.21 -21.45 -0.98
N GLU A 104 -5.09 -22.34 -1.45
CA GLU A 104 -5.47 -22.46 -2.86
C GLU A 104 -6.23 -21.23 -3.37
N GLU A 105 -7.20 -20.75 -2.59
CA GLU A 105 -7.96 -19.54 -2.90
C GLU A 105 -7.05 -18.32 -2.93
N MET A 106 -6.14 -18.20 -1.94
CA MET A 106 -5.17 -17.12 -1.86
C MET A 106 -4.20 -17.15 -3.05
N LYS A 107 -3.69 -18.33 -3.42
CA LYS A 107 -2.85 -18.51 -4.61
C LYS A 107 -3.58 -18.04 -5.87
N LEU A 108 -4.87 -18.35 -6.02
CA LEU A 108 -5.65 -17.89 -7.17
C LEU A 108 -5.78 -16.36 -7.19
N ILE A 109 -6.05 -15.73 -6.04
CA ILE A 109 -6.10 -14.27 -5.90
C ILE A 109 -4.77 -13.64 -6.26
N GLU A 110 -3.63 -14.16 -5.78
CA GLU A 110 -2.32 -13.63 -6.15
C GLU A 110 -2.07 -13.71 -7.66
N GLN A 111 -2.32 -14.87 -8.27
CA GLN A 111 -2.15 -15.06 -9.71
C GLN A 111 -3.02 -14.07 -10.52
N ARG A 112 -4.26 -13.84 -10.08
CA ARG A 112 -5.20 -12.95 -10.76
C ARG A 112 -4.86 -11.46 -10.57
N TYR A 113 -4.61 -11.02 -9.35
CA TYR A 113 -4.55 -9.58 -9.01
C TYR A 113 -3.13 -9.05 -8.88
N ARG A 114 -2.20 -9.85 -8.33
CA ARG A 114 -0.78 -9.48 -8.23
C ARG A 114 -0.07 -9.65 -9.56
N PHE A 115 -0.21 -10.82 -10.18
CA PHE A 115 0.45 -11.17 -11.43
C PHE A 115 -0.39 -10.87 -12.69
N LYS A 116 -1.61 -10.35 -12.51
CA LYS A 116 -2.50 -9.89 -13.59
C LYS A 116 -2.85 -10.98 -14.62
N LYS A 117 -2.80 -12.26 -14.25
CA LYS A 117 -3.16 -13.36 -15.16
C LYS A 117 -4.63 -13.27 -15.58
N THR A 118 -4.87 -13.57 -16.85
CA THR A 118 -6.20 -13.67 -17.43
C THR A 118 -6.89 -14.96 -16.98
N LEU A 119 -8.22 -14.97 -16.98
CA LEU A 119 -8.99 -16.19 -16.69
C LEU A 119 -8.64 -17.36 -17.62
N ARG A 120 -8.21 -17.06 -18.86
CA ARG A 120 -7.76 -18.10 -19.80
C ARG A 120 -6.46 -18.73 -19.33
N GLU A 121 -5.47 -17.92 -18.96
CA GLU A 121 -4.19 -18.42 -18.44
C GLU A 121 -4.38 -19.21 -17.16
N LEU A 122 -5.26 -18.74 -16.25
CA LEU A 122 -5.57 -19.47 -15.02
C LEU A 122 -6.28 -20.80 -15.30
N ALA A 123 -7.20 -20.83 -16.27
CA ALA A 123 -7.97 -22.04 -16.60
C ALA A 123 -7.10 -23.16 -17.16
N VAL A 124 -6.06 -22.82 -17.94
CA VAL A 124 -5.11 -23.79 -18.51
C VAL A 124 -4.33 -24.54 -17.43
N VAL A 125 -4.05 -23.90 -16.29
CA VAL A 125 -3.21 -24.48 -15.24
C VAL A 125 -3.98 -25.46 -14.36
N GLU A 126 -5.27 -25.22 -14.07
CA GLU A 126 -5.92 -25.89 -12.92
C GLU A 126 -7.40 -26.33 -13.15
N TYR A 127 -8.17 -25.81 -14.12
CA TYR A 127 -9.66 -25.94 -14.07
C TYR A 127 -10.35 -26.36 -15.38
N GLY A 128 -9.62 -26.79 -16.41
CA GLY A 128 -10.17 -27.37 -17.64
C GLY A 128 -10.97 -26.43 -18.55
N GLY A 129 -11.37 -25.23 -18.07
CA GLY A 129 -12.13 -24.26 -18.85
C GLY A 129 -12.33 -22.90 -18.18
N LYS A 130 -12.51 -21.85 -19.01
CA LYS A 130 -12.67 -20.45 -18.58
C LYS A 130 -13.93 -20.24 -17.72
N SER A 131 -15.03 -20.92 -18.02
CA SER A 131 -16.29 -20.79 -17.28
C SER A 131 -16.17 -21.31 -15.85
N THR A 132 -15.52 -22.47 -15.67
CA THR A 132 -15.22 -23.04 -14.35
C THR A 132 -14.34 -22.10 -13.53
N MET A 133 -13.28 -21.56 -14.15
CA MET A 133 -12.41 -20.56 -13.54
C MET A 133 -13.17 -19.30 -13.10
N SER A 134 -14.06 -18.79 -13.96
CA SER A 134 -14.87 -17.61 -13.62
C SER A 134 -15.75 -17.86 -12.40
N ARG A 135 -16.46 -19.00 -12.36
CA ARG A 135 -17.31 -19.36 -11.22
C ARG A 135 -16.51 -19.47 -9.93
N ARG A 136 -15.34 -20.11 -10.00
CA ARG A 136 -14.46 -20.25 -8.83
C ARG A 136 -13.98 -18.90 -8.30
N LEU A 137 -13.64 -17.97 -9.21
CA LEU A 137 -13.29 -16.61 -8.81
C LEU A 137 -14.48 -15.88 -8.19
N ASP A 138 -15.67 -15.98 -8.79
CA ASP A 138 -16.88 -15.36 -8.26
C ASP A 138 -17.23 -15.88 -6.86
N GLU A 139 -17.10 -17.19 -6.60
CA GLU A 139 -17.27 -17.80 -5.27
C GLU A 139 -16.34 -17.17 -4.22
N ILE A 140 -15.07 -16.97 -4.57
CA ILE A 140 -14.09 -16.34 -3.68
C ILE A 140 -14.45 -14.88 -3.43
N LEU A 141 -14.85 -14.13 -4.47
CA LEU A 141 -15.24 -12.73 -4.32
C LEU A 141 -16.49 -12.58 -3.43
N ILE A 142 -17.46 -13.50 -3.54
CA ILE A 142 -18.63 -13.56 -2.67
C ILE A 142 -18.22 -13.82 -1.22
N LYS A 143 -17.29 -14.75 -1.00
CA LYS A 143 -16.74 -15.03 0.34
C LYS A 143 -16.09 -13.79 0.96
N LEU A 144 -15.33 -13.03 0.17
CA LEU A 144 -14.72 -11.77 0.60
C LEU A 144 -15.73 -10.62 0.83
N LYS A 145 -16.85 -10.63 0.09
CA LYS A 145 -17.92 -9.64 0.23
C LYS A 145 -18.67 -9.78 1.56
N ASN A 146 -19.04 -11.01 1.94
CA ASN A 146 -19.88 -11.26 3.12
C ASN A 146 -19.22 -10.84 4.45
N ASP A 147 -17.95 -10.45 4.41
CA ASP A 147 -17.16 -9.97 5.53
C ASP A 147 -17.27 -8.45 5.79
N VAL A 148 -18.32 -7.78 5.30
CA VAL A 148 -18.58 -6.35 5.57
C VAL A 148 -19.28 -6.11 6.92
N GLU A 149 -19.73 -7.15 7.62
CA GLU A 149 -20.34 -7.01 8.95
C GLU A 149 -19.30 -7.02 10.08
N PHE A 150 -18.77 -5.84 10.45
CA PHE A 150 -18.25 -5.53 11.80
C PHE A 150 -18.31 -4.03 12.06
#